data_AF-M9ZLI3-F1
#
_entry.id   AF-M9ZLI3-F1
#
_cell.length_a   1.000
_cell.length_b   1.000
_cell.length_c   1.000
_cell.angle_alpha   90.00
_cell.angle_beta   90.00
_cell.angle_gamma   90.00
#
_symmetry.space_group_name_H-M   'P 1'
#
loop_
_entity.id
_entity.type
_entity.pdbx_description
1 polymer ?
#
loop_
_entity_poly.entity_id
_entity_poly.type
_entity_poly.pdbx_seq_one_letter_code
_entity_poly.pdbx_strand_id
1 'polypeptide(L)'
;ELVKVMGLSNYHCKLLSPVLTRYGMDKQTGKAKLLREMNQGEMFDCSLLGDRAFLIEPDHVSTMGYGKDRSGSLIYLHDTLEEVKKANGNRECLIPVHVDGDGHCLVHAVSRALVGRELFWHALRENLKQNFKQNLDRYKALFQDFIDAAEWEDIINECDPLFIPPEGVPLGLRNIHIFGLANVLHRPIILLDSLSGMRSSGDYSATFLPGLVAE
;
A
#
# COMPACT_ATOMS: atom_id res chain seq x y z
N GLU A 1 10.54 -23.74 3.69
CA GLU A 1 10.65 -23.13 5.05
C GLU A 1 10.15 -21.70 4.97
N LEU A 2 9.33 -21.22 5.93
CA LEU A 2 8.87 -19.83 5.92
C LEU A 2 10.03 -18.92 6.38
N VAL A 3 10.52 -18.06 5.49
CA VAL A 3 11.54 -17.07 5.86
C VAL A 3 10.95 -16.10 6.88
N LYS A 4 11.54 -16.07 8.08
CA LYS A 4 11.15 -15.15 9.16
C LYS A 4 12.19 -14.06 9.29
N VAL A 5 11.74 -12.81 9.36
CA VAL A 5 12.58 -11.65 9.62
C VAL A 5 12.07 -10.97 10.88
N MET A 6 12.93 -10.86 11.89
CA MET A 6 12.58 -10.39 13.24
C MET A 6 11.33 -11.09 13.79
N GLY A 7 11.27 -12.42 13.64
CA GLY A 7 10.22 -13.27 14.22
C GLY A 7 8.94 -13.46 13.39
N LEU A 8 8.74 -12.69 12.31
CA LEU A 8 7.54 -12.79 11.45
C LEU A 8 7.89 -13.12 10.00
N SER A 9 7.04 -13.92 9.35
CA SER A 9 7.07 -14.13 7.89
C SER A 9 5.87 -13.42 7.23
N ASN A 10 5.88 -13.30 5.90
CA ASN A 10 4.73 -12.74 5.15
C ASN A 10 3.45 -13.55 5.43
N TYR A 11 3.54 -14.89 5.53
CA TYR A 11 2.42 -15.74 5.93
C TYR A 11 1.81 -15.34 7.29
N HIS A 12 2.65 -15.07 8.31
CA HIS A 12 2.13 -14.58 9.59
C HIS A 12 1.49 -13.19 9.46
N CYS A 13 2.07 -12.30 8.65
CA CYS A 13 1.49 -10.99 8.39
C CYS A 13 0.10 -11.11 7.79
N LYS A 14 -0.11 -12.03 6.83
CA LYS A 14 -1.41 -12.27 6.22
C LYS A 14 -2.47 -12.72 7.22
N LEU A 15 -2.11 -13.66 8.11
CA LEU A 15 -3.02 -14.15 9.14
C LEU A 15 -3.34 -13.10 10.21
N LEU A 16 -2.36 -12.30 10.61
CA LEU A 16 -2.52 -11.34 11.71
C LEU A 16 -3.20 -10.03 11.27
N SER A 17 -3.03 -9.63 10.01
CA SER A 17 -3.50 -8.34 9.48
C SER A 17 -5.02 -8.11 9.67
N PRO A 18 -5.92 -9.08 9.39
CA PRO A 18 -7.35 -8.91 9.69
C PRO A 18 -7.64 -8.74 11.19
N VAL A 19 -6.89 -9.45 12.05
CA VAL A 19 -7.04 -9.34 13.51
C VAL A 19 -6.60 -7.95 13.96
N LEU A 20 -5.43 -7.49 13.54
CA LEU A 20 -4.89 -6.17 13.88
C LEU A 20 -5.72 -5.02 13.30
N THR A 21 -6.51 -5.27 12.27
CA THR A 21 -7.47 -4.29 11.76
C THR A 21 -8.55 -3.97 12.79
N ARG A 22 -8.93 -4.91 13.66
CA ARG A 22 -10.06 -4.75 14.60
C ARG A 22 -9.67 -4.80 16.08
N TYR A 23 -8.50 -5.32 16.40
CA TYR A 23 -8.03 -5.53 17.77
C TYR A 23 -6.74 -4.76 18.05
N GLY A 24 -6.66 -4.21 19.25
CA GLY A 24 -5.46 -3.62 19.85
C GLY A 24 -5.05 -4.36 21.11
N MET A 25 -3.87 -4.02 21.64
CA MET A 25 -3.41 -4.51 22.94
C MET A 25 -3.82 -3.52 24.02
N ASP A 26 -4.65 -3.95 24.97
CA ASP A 26 -4.91 -3.18 26.18
C ASP A 26 -3.68 -3.23 27.09
N LYS A 27 -3.01 -2.08 27.25
CA LYS A 27 -1.77 -1.96 28.03
C LYS A 27 -1.97 -2.24 29.52
N GLN A 28 -3.18 -2.09 30.05
CA GLN A 28 -3.45 -2.34 31.47
C GLN A 28 -3.56 -3.83 31.76
N THR A 29 -4.23 -4.57 30.88
CA THR A 29 -4.51 -6.00 31.06
C THR A 29 -3.53 -6.92 30.33
N GLY A 30 -2.76 -6.38 29.36
CA GLY A 30 -1.89 -7.16 28.49
C GLY A 30 -2.64 -8.12 27.56
N LYS A 31 -3.94 -7.87 27.32
CA LYS A 31 -4.81 -8.72 26.50
C LYS A 31 -5.26 -7.99 25.23
N ALA A 32 -5.49 -8.76 24.18
CA ALA A 32 -6.12 -8.24 22.97
C ALA A 32 -7.58 -7.84 23.25
N LYS A 33 -7.98 -6.66 22.79
CA LYS A 33 -9.32 -6.11 22.94
C LYS A 33 -9.75 -5.44 21.63
N LEU A 34 -11.06 -5.39 21.36
CA LEU A 34 -11.57 -4.69 20.19
C LEU A 34 -11.25 -3.19 20.29
N LEU A 35 -10.83 -2.60 19.17
CA LEU A 35 -10.48 -1.17 19.09
C LEU A 35 -11.65 -0.28 19.54
N ARG A 36 -12.88 -0.62 19.17
CA ARG A 36 -14.09 0.10 19.59
C ARG A 36 -14.28 0.11 21.11
N GLU A 37 -13.91 -0.97 21.79
CA GLU A 37 -14.01 -1.07 23.26
C GLU A 37 -12.85 -0.36 23.97
N MET A 38 -11.86 0.11 23.21
CA MET A 38 -10.76 0.95 23.63
C MET A 38 -10.95 2.42 23.19
N ASN A 39 -12.12 2.77 22.65
CA ASN A 39 -12.41 4.08 22.05
C ASN A 39 -11.45 4.47 20.90
N GLN A 40 -10.99 3.49 20.13
CA GLN A 40 -10.07 3.68 18.99
C GLN A 40 -10.76 3.51 17.62
N GLY A 41 -12.10 3.47 17.58
CA GLY A 41 -12.89 3.29 16.36
C GLY A 41 -13.14 1.83 15.97
N GLU A 42 -13.86 1.63 14.87
CA GLU A 42 -14.25 0.30 14.36
C GLU A 42 -13.10 -0.46 13.68
N MET A 43 -12.07 0.26 13.23
CA MET A 43 -10.86 -0.31 12.65
C MET A 43 -9.62 0.52 13.01
N PHE A 44 -8.44 -0.08 12.81
CA PHE A 44 -7.17 0.60 12.95
C PHE A 44 -7.11 1.79 11.98
N ASP A 45 -6.84 2.97 12.51
CA ASP A 45 -6.68 4.20 11.73
C ASP A 45 -5.31 4.22 11.04
N CYS A 46 -5.32 4.04 9.72
CA CYS A 46 -4.10 4.00 8.91
C CYS A 46 -3.41 5.37 8.79
N SER A 47 -4.08 6.48 9.11
CA SER A 47 -3.42 7.81 9.13
C SER A 47 -2.29 7.86 10.17
N LEU A 48 -2.36 7.04 11.22
CA LEU A 48 -1.32 6.86 12.25
C LEU A 48 -0.02 6.23 11.72
N LEU A 49 0.00 5.80 10.46
CA LEU A 49 1.20 5.30 9.79
C LEU A 49 1.87 6.37 8.91
N GLY A 50 1.21 7.51 8.66
CA GLY A 50 1.62 8.51 7.67
C GLY A 50 3.01 9.10 7.91
N ASP A 51 3.46 9.17 9.16
CA ASP A 51 4.76 9.68 9.57
C ASP A 51 5.89 8.64 9.52
N ARG A 52 5.56 7.36 9.25
CA ARG A 52 6.54 6.26 9.27
C ARG A 52 7.22 6.07 7.94
N ALA A 53 8.52 5.82 7.94
CA ALA A 53 9.25 5.41 6.75
C ALA A 53 10.16 4.23 7.09
N PHE A 54 10.03 3.15 6.34
CA PHE A 54 10.87 1.98 6.51
C PHE A 54 12.18 2.16 5.76
N LEU A 55 13.28 1.99 6.48
CA LEU A 55 14.63 1.87 5.95
C LEU A 55 15.11 0.46 6.21
N ILE A 56 15.44 -0.26 5.14
CA ILE A 56 15.93 -1.63 5.25
C ILE A 56 17.39 -1.64 5.74
N GLU A 57 17.65 -2.47 6.74
CA GLU A 57 19.00 -2.71 7.22
C GLU A 57 19.82 -3.49 6.17
N PRO A 58 21.11 -3.16 5.97
CA PRO A 58 21.96 -3.83 4.98
C PRO A 58 21.93 -5.36 5.06
N ASP A 59 21.92 -5.90 6.29
CA ASP A 59 21.91 -7.34 6.56
C ASP A 59 20.63 -8.04 6.05
N HIS A 60 19.55 -7.28 5.83
CA HIS A 60 18.27 -7.79 5.37
C HIS A 60 18.02 -7.59 3.87
N VAL A 61 18.89 -6.87 3.16
CA VAL A 61 18.74 -6.60 1.72
C VAL A 61 18.75 -7.89 0.91
N SER A 62 19.56 -8.87 1.29
CA SER A 62 19.68 -10.14 0.56
C SER A 62 18.70 -11.21 1.04
N THR A 63 17.87 -10.95 2.04
CA THR A 63 16.95 -11.94 2.62
C THR A 63 15.85 -12.29 1.63
N MET A 64 15.77 -13.56 1.22
CA MET A 64 14.77 -14.03 0.25
C MET A 64 13.34 -13.83 0.78
N GLY A 65 12.45 -13.28 -0.07
CA GLY A 65 11.05 -13.01 0.31
C GLY A 65 10.86 -11.80 1.23
N TYR A 66 11.92 -11.06 1.53
CA TYR A 66 11.87 -9.87 2.39
C TYR A 66 12.66 -8.69 1.82
N GLY A 67 13.91 -8.92 1.47
CA GLY A 67 14.82 -7.89 0.99
C GLY A 67 14.53 -7.45 -0.44
N LYS A 68 15.59 -7.14 -1.18
CA LYS A 68 15.53 -6.77 -2.59
C LYS A 68 14.79 -7.85 -3.36
N ASP A 69 13.77 -7.44 -4.12
CA ASP A 69 13.04 -8.34 -4.99
C ASP A 69 13.99 -8.97 -6.01
N ARG A 70 13.76 -10.23 -6.34
CA ARG A 70 14.60 -10.98 -7.30
C ARG A 70 13.82 -11.38 -8.56
N SER A 71 12.59 -10.87 -8.69
CA SER A 71 11.74 -11.14 -9.85
C SER A 71 12.03 -10.15 -10.98
N GLY A 72 11.15 -10.12 -11.98
CA GLY A 72 11.23 -9.19 -13.12
C GLY A 72 11.23 -7.71 -12.75
N SER A 73 10.87 -7.33 -11.52
CA SER A 73 10.85 -5.92 -11.08
C SER A 73 12.23 -5.24 -11.18
N LEU A 74 13.32 -5.97 -10.93
CA LEU A 74 14.68 -5.44 -11.05
C LEU A 74 15.04 -5.08 -12.48
N ILE A 75 14.61 -5.92 -13.42
CA ILE A 75 14.83 -5.70 -14.86
C ILE A 75 13.94 -4.54 -15.32
N TYR A 76 12.67 -4.56 -14.90
CA TYR A 76 11.67 -3.56 -15.25
C TYR A 76 12.07 -2.14 -14.82
N LEU A 77 12.57 -2.00 -13.59
CA LEU A 77 12.94 -0.71 -13.00
C LEU A 77 14.42 -0.34 -13.20
N HIS A 78 15.22 -1.17 -13.89
CA HIS A 78 16.67 -1.02 -13.95
C HIS A 78 17.11 0.39 -14.35
N ASP A 79 16.65 0.85 -15.52
CA ASP A 79 17.04 2.15 -16.05
C ASP A 79 16.57 3.30 -15.16
N THR A 80 15.36 3.20 -14.59
CA THR A 80 14.82 4.20 -13.66
C THR A 80 15.67 4.29 -12.40
N LEU A 81 16.05 3.15 -11.81
CA LEU A 81 16.87 3.10 -10.61
C LEU A 81 18.29 3.61 -10.87
N GLU A 82 18.87 3.36 -12.05
CA GLU A 82 20.16 3.93 -12.44
C GLU A 82 20.10 5.45 -12.59
N GLU A 83 19.03 6.01 -13.16
CA GLU A 83 18.86 7.46 -13.22
C GLU A 83 18.69 8.09 -11.82
N VAL A 84 17.90 7.45 -10.94
CA VAL A 84 17.78 7.88 -9.53
C VAL A 84 19.14 7.83 -8.84
N LYS A 85 19.91 6.77 -9.02
CA LYS A 85 21.25 6.61 -8.45
C LYS A 85 22.21 7.71 -8.93
N LYS A 86 22.22 8.02 -10.23
CA LYS A 86 23.03 9.12 -10.79
C LYS A 86 22.64 10.47 -10.18
N ALA A 87 21.35 10.77 -10.10
CA ALA A 87 20.84 11.99 -9.49
C ALA A 87 21.22 12.13 -8.00
N ASN A 88 21.48 11.02 -7.33
CA ASN A 88 21.91 10.95 -5.92
C ASN A 88 23.44 10.77 -5.76
N GLY A 89 24.24 11.25 -6.71
CA GLY A 89 25.70 11.19 -6.62
C GLY A 89 26.25 9.76 -6.72
N ASN A 90 25.65 8.93 -7.58
CA ASN A 90 25.95 7.52 -7.79
C ASN A 90 25.72 6.61 -6.57
N ARG A 91 24.89 7.04 -5.61
CA ARG A 91 24.51 6.25 -4.42
C ARG A 91 23.21 5.50 -4.67
N GLU A 92 23.17 4.20 -4.37
CA GLU A 92 21.92 3.42 -4.39
C GLU A 92 21.06 3.85 -3.19
N CYS A 93 20.03 4.66 -3.47
CA CYS A 93 19.12 5.19 -2.45
C CYS A 93 17.77 4.46 -2.38
N LEU A 94 17.42 3.69 -3.42
CA LEU A 94 16.17 2.94 -3.51
C LEU A 94 16.46 1.51 -3.94
N ILE A 95 15.75 0.57 -3.33
CA ILE A 95 15.68 -0.82 -3.78
C ILE A 95 14.22 -1.25 -3.89
N PRO A 96 13.83 -1.95 -4.97
CA PRO A 96 12.52 -2.59 -5.00
C PRO A 96 12.56 -3.77 -4.02
N VAL A 97 11.68 -3.76 -3.03
CA VAL A 97 11.56 -4.86 -2.06
C VAL A 97 10.54 -5.88 -2.55
N HIS A 98 10.75 -7.14 -2.16
CA HIS A 98 9.81 -8.20 -2.47
C HIS A 98 8.43 -7.93 -1.83
N VAL A 99 7.38 -8.22 -2.58
CA VAL A 99 5.99 -8.23 -2.13
C VAL A 99 5.28 -9.46 -2.69
N ASP A 100 4.35 -10.00 -1.92
CA ASP A 100 3.56 -11.15 -2.35
C ASP A 100 2.57 -10.75 -3.49
N GLY A 101 2.54 -11.54 -4.56
CA GLY A 101 1.71 -11.34 -5.76
C GLY A 101 0.34 -12.00 -5.69
N ASP A 102 -0.39 -11.83 -4.60
CA ASP A 102 -1.71 -12.44 -4.35
C ASP A 102 -2.90 -11.50 -4.64
N GLY A 103 -2.66 -10.42 -5.40
CA GLY A 103 -3.66 -9.40 -5.69
C GLY A 103 -3.76 -8.27 -4.65
N HIS A 104 -2.97 -8.33 -3.59
CA HIS A 104 -2.84 -7.24 -2.61
C HIS A 104 -1.51 -6.48 -2.73
N CYS A 105 -0.77 -6.67 -3.82
CA CYS A 105 0.58 -6.15 -4.03
C CYS A 105 0.71 -4.63 -3.76
N LEU A 106 -0.28 -3.81 -4.14
CA LEU A 106 -0.24 -2.36 -3.86
C LEU A 106 -0.21 -2.07 -2.35
N VAL A 107 -1.14 -2.64 -1.59
CA VAL A 107 -1.21 -2.42 -0.13
C VAL A 107 -0.09 -3.15 0.62
N HIS A 108 0.43 -4.26 0.06
CA HIS A 108 1.67 -4.87 0.52
C HIS A 108 2.84 -3.90 0.35
N ALA A 109 3.05 -3.34 -0.84
CA ALA A 109 4.13 -2.39 -1.12
C ALA A 109 4.05 -1.15 -0.21
N VAL A 110 2.85 -0.60 -0.02
CA VAL A 110 2.62 0.53 0.89
C VAL A 110 2.93 0.14 2.34
N SER A 111 2.41 -0.98 2.83
CA SER A 111 2.71 -1.46 4.19
C SER A 111 4.22 -1.71 4.40
N ARG A 112 4.91 -2.27 3.39
CA ARG A 112 6.37 -2.45 3.39
C ARG A 112 7.11 -1.12 3.44
N ALA A 113 6.69 -0.12 2.67
CA ALA A 113 7.30 1.21 2.66
C ALA A 113 7.14 1.96 3.98
N LEU A 114 6.04 1.71 4.71
CA LEU A 114 5.75 2.36 6.00
C LEU A 114 6.46 1.67 7.18
N VAL A 115 6.38 0.34 7.25
CA VAL A 115 6.80 -0.42 8.44
C VAL A 115 7.66 -1.65 8.15
N GLY A 116 8.03 -1.88 6.89
CA GLY A 116 8.89 -3.00 6.49
C GLY A 116 8.21 -4.36 6.63
N ARG A 117 6.88 -4.42 6.70
CA ARG A 117 6.07 -5.64 6.81
C ARG A 117 4.79 -5.47 6.02
N GLU A 118 4.21 -6.57 5.54
CA GLU A 118 2.89 -6.58 4.89
C GLU A 118 1.73 -6.56 5.90
N LEU A 119 2.01 -6.24 7.18
CA LEU A 119 1.08 -6.43 8.30
C LEU A 119 -0.19 -5.58 8.24
N PHE A 120 -0.18 -4.46 7.51
CA PHE A 120 -1.30 -3.53 7.44
C PHE A 120 -2.10 -3.63 6.15
N TRP A 121 -1.87 -4.65 5.32
CA TRP A 121 -2.54 -4.80 4.02
C TRP A 121 -4.07 -4.76 4.11
N HIS A 122 -4.64 -5.41 5.14
CA HIS A 122 -6.07 -5.53 5.34
C HIS A 122 -6.65 -4.21 5.86
N ALA A 123 -5.98 -3.60 6.86
CA ALA A 123 -6.37 -2.30 7.39
C ALA A 123 -6.32 -1.21 6.30
N LEU A 124 -5.31 -1.21 5.43
CA LEU A 124 -5.21 -0.28 4.31
C LEU A 124 -6.39 -0.41 3.34
N ARG A 125 -6.79 -1.64 2.99
CA ARG A 125 -7.96 -1.92 2.14
C ARG A 125 -9.27 -1.45 2.76
N GLU A 126 -9.50 -1.78 4.03
CA GLU A 126 -10.70 -1.38 4.78
C GLU A 126 -10.81 0.14 4.94
N ASN A 127 -9.70 0.81 5.30
CA ASN A 127 -9.65 2.28 5.39
C ASN A 127 -9.88 2.92 4.02
N LEU A 128 -9.32 2.37 2.96
CA LEU A 128 -9.52 2.86 1.59
C LEU A 128 -10.99 2.77 1.16
N LYS A 129 -11.62 1.60 1.40
CA LYS A 129 -13.04 1.40 1.13
C LYS A 129 -13.91 2.40 1.90
N GLN A 130 -13.62 2.60 3.18
CA GLN A 130 -14.32 3.57 4.02
C GLN A 130 -14.09 5.01 3.53
N ASN A 131 -12.87 5.36 3.15
CA ASN A 131 -12.52 6.69 2.66
C ASN A 131 -13.27 7.03 1.37
N PHE A 132 -13.35 6.11 0.41
CA PHE A 132 -14.15 6.29 -0.80
C PHE A 132 -15.63 6.48 -0.49
N LYS A 133 -16.21 5.64 0.38
CA LYS A 133 -17.63 5.75 0.77
C LYS A 133 -17.93 7.09 1.43
N GLN A 134 -17.05 7.58 2.30
CA GLN A 134 -17.25 8.82 3.04
C GLN A 134 -17.06 10.07 2.17
N ASN A 135 -16.20 10.00 1.14
CA ASN A 135 -15.83 11.14 0.31
C ASN A 135 -16.31 11.00 -1.15
N LEU A 136 -17.27 10.10 -1.41
CA LEU A 136 -17.64 9.69 -2.77
C LEU A 136 -17.98 10.87 -3.68
N ASP A 137 -18.77 11.82 -3.19
CA ASP A 137 -19.18 12.98 -3.98
C ASP A 137 -17.99 13.88 -4.36
N ARG A 138 -17.00 14.01 -3.47
CA ARG A 138 -15.76 14.77 -3.74
C ARG A 138 -14.92 14.06 -4.80
N TYR A 139 -14.79 12.74 -4.69
CA TYR A 139 -14.11 11.93 -5.68
C TYR A 139 -14.79 12.02 -7.06
N LYS A 140 -16.13 11.88 -7.10
CA LYS A 140 -16.91 12.04 -8.33
C LYS A 140 -16.71 13.42 -8.95
N ALA A 141 -16.75 14.48 -8.17
CA ALA A 141 -16.55 15.84 -8.66
C ALA A 141 -15.13 16.06 -9.22
N LEU A 142 -14.10 15.53 -8.55
CA LEU A 142 -12.71 15.69 -8.96
C LEU A 142 -12.35 14.90 -10.23
N PHE A 143 -12.97 13.72 -10.41
CA PHE A 143 -12.62 12.79 -11.48
C PHE A 143 -13.74 12.58 -12.50
N GLN A 144 -14.76 13.44 -12.53
CA GLN A 144 -15.91 13.32 -13.45
C GLN A 144 -15.50 13.25 -14.94
N ASP A 145 -14.39 13.90 -15.30
CA ASP A 145 -13.90 13.92 -16.68
C ASP A 145 -13.03 12.69 -17.03
N PHE A 146 -12.72 11.84 -16.05
CA PHE A 146 -11.79 10.72 -16.17
C PHE A 146 -12.38 9.36 -15.80
N ILE A 147 -13.43 9.33 -14.97
CA ILE A 147 -14.04 8.10 -14.43
C ILE A 147 -15.56 8.19 -14.59
N ASP A 148 -16.16 7.19 -15.24
CA ASP A 148 -17.60 7.15 -15.41
C ASP A 148 -18.32 7.00 -14.05
N ALA A 149 -19.47 7.65 -13.90
CA ALA A 149 -20.28 7.58 -12.68
C ALA A 149 -20.65 6.14 -12.28
N ALA A 150 -20.82 5.24 -13.25
CA ALA A 150 -21.13 3.83 -13.05
C ALA A 150 -19.93 3.02 -12.51
N GLU A 151 -18.69 3.43 -12.80
CA GLU A 151 -17.51 2.70 -12.35
C GLU A 151 -17.31 2.77 -10.83
N TRP A 152 -17.82 3.81 -10.16
CA TRP A 152 -17.58 4.07 -8.73
C TRP A 152 -17.94 2.90 -7.80
N GLU A 153 -18.98 2.15 -8.14
CA GLU A 153 -19.36 0.96 -7.37
C GLU A 153 -18.28 -0.11 -7.44
N ASP A 154 -17.74 -0.37 -8.63
CA ASP A 154 -16.64 -1.32 -8.84
C ASP A 154 -15.37 -0.86 -8.13
N ILE A 155 -15.02 0.44 -8.18
CA ILE A 155 -13.85 1.00 -7.45
C ILE A 155 -13.94 0.70 -5.95
N ILE A 156 -15.11 0.94 -5.37
CA ILE A 156 -15.34 0.73 -3.94
C ILE A 156 -15.30 -0.78 -3.62
N ASN A 157 -15.81 -1.63 -4.52
CA ASN A 157 -15.81 -3.08 -4.34
C ASN A 157 -14.40 -3.69 -4.49
N GLU A 158 -13.58 -3.18 -5.41
CA GLU A 158 -12.18 -3.56 -5.61
C GLU A 158 -11.34 -3.37 -4.34
N CYS A 159 -11.74 -2.44 -3.46
CA CYS A 159 -11.09 -2.22 -2.17
C CYS A 159 -11.32 -3.34 -1.15
N ASP A 160 -12.36 -4.17 -1.32
CA ASP A 160 -12.67 -5.24 -0.38
C ASP A 160 -11.51 -6.23 -0.26
N PRO A 161 -11.05 -6.57 0.96
CA PRO A 161 -10.02 -7.60 1.17
C PRO A 161 -10.38 -8.97 0.57
N LEU A 162 -11.67 -9.27 0.42
CA LEU A 162 -12.19 -10.53 -0.12
C LEU A 162 -12.69 -10.38 -1.57
N PHE A 163 -12.38 -9.26 -2.24
CA PHE A 163 -12.79 -9.05 -3.62
C PHE A 163 -12.24 -10.15 -4.53
N ILE A 164 -13.14 -10.73 -5.33
CA ILE A 164 -12.80 -11.70 -6.37
C ILE A 164 -13.14 -11.02 -7.71
N PRO A 165 -12.16 -10.82 -8.60
CA PRO A 165 -12.42 -10.16 -9.87
C PRO A 165 -13.25 -11.08 -10.78
N PRO A 166 -14.03 -10.51 -11.72
CA PRO A 166 -14.66 -11.29 -12.78
C PRO A 166 -13.64 -12.10 -13.58
N GLU A 167 -14.10 -13.18 -14.21
CA GLU A 167 -13.25 -14.03 -15.04
C GLU A 167 -12.55 -13.22 -16.15
N GLY A 168 -11.24 -13.40 -16.28
CA GLY A 168 -10.43 -12.71 -17.28
C GLY A 168 -9.99 -11.28 -16.90
N VAL A 169 -10.48 -10.74 -15.78
CA VAL A 169 -10.06 -9.42 -15.27
C VAL A 169 -8.90 -9.61 -14.28
N PRO A 170 -7.75 -8.92 -14.45
CA PRO A 170 -6.65 -9.03 -13.51
C PRO A 170 -7.04 -8.48 -12.13
N LEU A 171 -6.68 -9.21 -11.08
CA LEU A 171 -6.84 -8.73 -9.70
C LEU A 171 -5.82 -7.63 -9.42
N GLY A 172 -6.29 -6.42 -9.14
CA GLY A 172 -5.40 -5.32 -8.80
C GLY A 172 -6.15 -4.05 -8.44
N LEU A 173 -5.42 -3.11 -7.84
CA LEU A 173 -5.91 -1.77 -7.56
C LEU A 173 -5.39 -0.80 -8.62
N ARG A 174 -6.27 0.10 -9.06
CA ARG A 174 -6.03 1.13 -10.08
C ARG A 174 -5.43 2.42 -9.49
N ASN A 175 -4.98 3.37 -10.31
CA ASN A 175 -4.38 4.64 -9.85
C ASN A 175 -5.24 5.44 -8.89
N ILE A 176 -6.55 5.44 -9.08
CA ILE A 176 -7.50 6.09 -8.17
C ILE A 176 -7.39 5.57 -6.72
N HIS A 177 -7.03 4.29 -6.55
CA HIS A 177 -6.78 3.69 -5.24
C HIS A 177 -5.49 4.19 -4.62
N ILE A 178 -4.47 4.51 -5.42
CA ILE A 178 -3.22 5.11 -4.92
C ILE A 178 -3.50 6.52 -4.41
N PHE A 179 -4.28 7.30 -5.17
CA PHE A 179 -4.77 8.59 -4.69
C PHE A 179 -5.58 8.46 -3.40
N GLY A 180 -6.48 7.47 -3.32
CA GLY A 180 -7.22 7.20 -2.09
C GLY A 180 -6.33 6.78 -0.92
N LEU A 181 -5.31 5.96 -1.16
CA LEU A 181 -4.33 5.57 -0.13
C LEU A 181 -3.51 6.77 0.36
N ALA A 182 -3.14 7.69 -0.52
CA ALA A 182 -2.48 8.94 -0.12
C ALA A 182 -3.36 9.73 0.86
N ASN A 183 -4.67 9.84 0.55
CA ASN A 183 -5.65 10.47 1.43
C ASN A 183 -5.90 9.70 2.73
N VAL A 184 -5.85 8.37 2.74
CA VAL A 184 -5.95 7.55 3.97
C VAL A 184 -4.73 7.74 4.87
N LEU A 185 -3.54 7.79 4.27
CA LEU A 185 -2.28 7.91 5.01
C LEU A 185 -1.92 9.35 5.38
N HIS A 186 -2.66 10.34 4.85
CA HIS A 186 -2.32 11.75 4.95
C HIS A 186 -0.89 12.03 4.45
N ARG A 187 -0.48 11.30 3.41
CA ARG A 187 0.91 11.28 2.94
C ARG A 187 0.99 11.16 1.42
N PRO A 188 1.86 11.93 0.75
CA PRO A 188 2.15 11.74 -0.66
C PRO A 188 2.66 10.33 -0.98
N ILE A 189 2.23 9.78 -2.11
CA ILE A 189 2.76 8.54 -2.69
C ILE A 189 3.36 8.87 -4.06
N ILE A 190 4.61 8.49 -4.28
CA ILE A 190 5.29 8.63 -5.57
C ILE A 190 5.35 7.24 -6.22
N LEU A 191 4.67 7.07 -7.35
CA LEU A 191 4.72 5.85 -8.14
C LEU A 191 5.75 6.00 -9.26
N LEU A 192 6.75 5.12 -9.26
CA LEU A 192 7.79 5.04 -10.28
C LEU A 192 7.56 3.82 -11.16
N ASP A 193 7.76 4.00 -12.46
CA ASP A 193 7.71 2.98 -13.48
C ASP A 193 9.10 2.85 -14.15
N SER A 194 9.27 1.87 -15.02
CA SER A 194 10.30 1.82 -16.05
C SER A 194 10.50 3.15 -16.76
N LEU A 195 11.71 3.41 -17.25
CA LEU A 195 12.05 4.69 -17.89
C LEU A 195 11.17 4.96 -19.13
N SER A 196 10.80 3.90 -19.85
CA SER A 196 9.84 3.98 -20.95
C SER A 196 8.42 4.32 -20.48
N GLY A 197 7.97 3.71 -19.38
CA GLY A 197 6.65 3.98 -18.78
C GLY A 197 6.55 5.42 -18.30
N MET A 198 7.58 5.89 -17.59
CA MET A 198 7.71 7.28 -17.12
C MET A 198 7.71 8.32 -18.25
N ARG A 199 8.12 7.93 -19.47
CA ARG A 199 8.12 8.80 -20.67
C ARG A 199 6.84 8.70 -21.49
N SER A 200 6.02 7.68 -21.24
CA SER A 200 4.72 7.54 -21.87
C SER A 200 3.75 8.55 -21.26
N SER A 201 2.81 9.04 -22.05
CA SER A 201 1.68 9.83 -21.54
C SER A 201 0.63 8.98 -20.83
N GLY A 202 0.94 7.71 -20.52
CA GLY A 202 0.04 6.80 -19.83
C GLY A 202 0.01 7.07 -18.33
N ASP A 203 -1.11 6.74 -17.70
CA ASP A 203 -1.44 7.18 -16.34
C ASP A 203 -0.63 6.53 -15.21
N TYR A 204 0.35 5.67 -15.49
CA TYR A 204 0.89 4.78 -14.46
C TYR A 204 1.93 5.39 -13.52
N SER A 205 2.52 6.55 -13.86
CA SER A 205 3.53 7.19 -13.01
C SER A 205 3.12 8.59 -12.60
N ALA A 206 2.98 8.82 -11.29
CA ALA A 206 2.54 10.11 -10.79
C ALA A 206 2.96 10.33 -9.33
N THR A 207 2.81 11.58 -8.90
CA THR A 207 2.82 11.96 -7.49
C THR A 207 1.38 12.15 -7.03
N PHE A 208 0.94 11.30 -6.10
CA PHE A 208 -0.40 11.33 -5.54
C PHE A 208 -0.37 12.08 -4.21
N LEU A 209 -0.98 13.26 -4.16
CA LEU A 209 -1.04 14.10 -2.97
C LEU A 209 -2.34 13.87 -2.18
N PRO A 210 -2.34 13.98 -0.83
CA PRO A 210 -3.54 13.84 -0.01
C PRO A 210 -4.46 15.09 -0.11
N GLY A 211 -5.12 15.28 -1.24
CA GLY A 211 -5.93 16.47 -1.54
C GLY A 211 -7.32 16.53 -0.88
N LEU A 212 -7.73 15.49 -0.13
CA LEU A 212 -9.04 15.43 0.52
C LEU A 212 -8.97 15.64 2.04
N VAL A 213 -7.78 15.69 2.62
CA VAL A 213 -7.56 15.93 4.05
C VAL A 213 -7.74 17.43 4.32
N ALA A 214 -8.43 17.79 5.40
CA ALA A 214 -8.53 19.19 5.83
C ALA A 214 -7.19 19.68 6.39
N GLU A 215 -6.86 20.96 6.17
CA GLU A 215 -5.70 21.63 6.78
C GLU A 215 -5.77 21.69 8.31
#